data_AF-A0A377M0A1-F1
#
_entry.id   AF-A0A377M0A1-F1
#
_cell.length_a   1.000
_cell.length_b   1.000
_cell.length_c   1.000
_cell.angle_alpha   90.00
_cell.angle_beta   90.00
_cell.angle_gamma   90.00
#
_symmetry.space_group_name_H-M   'P 1'
#
loop_
_entity.id
_entity.type
_entity.pdbx_description
1 polymer ?
#
loop_
_entity_poly.entity_id
_entity_poly.type
_entity_poly.pdbx_seq_one_letter_code
_entity_poly.pdbx_strand_id
1 'polypeptide(L)' 'MKKRFSDEQIISILREAEAGVPARELCRKHANFRCHVLHLA' A
#
# COMPACT_ATOMS: atom_id res chain seq x y z
N MET A 1 13.54 1.45 -16.65
CA MET A 1 12.36 1.95 -15.92
C MET A 1 12.47 1.48 -14.47
N LYS A 2 12.64 2.37 -13.48
CA LYS A 2 12.79 1.96 -12.07
C LYS A 2 11.39 1.71 -11.50
N LYS A 3 10.97 0.44 -11.38
CA LYS A 3 9.71 0.09 -10.72
C LYS A 3 9.79 0.54 -9.25
N ARG A 4 8.72 1.14 -8.73
CA ARG A 4 8.66 1.59 -7.32
C ARG A 4 8.46 0.43 -6.32
N PHE A 5 8.07 -0.74 -6.84
CA PHE A 5 7.81 -1.96 -6.09
C PHE A 5 8.33 -3.16 -6.88
N SER A 6 8.78 -4.19 -6.19
CA SER A 6 8.96 -5.52 -6.78
C SER A 6 7.59 -6.18 -7.03
N ASP A 7 7.53 -7.15 -7.94
CA ASP A 7 6.28 -7.85 -8.26
C ASP A 7 5.74 -8.63 -7.03
N GLU A 8 6.61 -9.13 -6.16
CA GLU A 8 6.26 -9.76 -4.88
C GLU A 8 5.66 -8.75 -3.89
N GLN A 9 6.21 -7.53 -3.82
CA GLN A 9 5.65 -6.47 -2.99
C GLN A 9 4.24 -6.08 -3.44
N ILE A 10 3.99 -6.03 -4.76
CA ILE A 10 2.67 -5.75 -5.32
C ILE A 10 1.67 -6.83 -4.90
N ILE A 11 2.04 -8.11 -5.02
CA ILE A 11 1.17 -9.23 -4.65
C ILE A 11 0.85 -9.21 -3.15
N SER A 12 1.83 -8.94 -2.29
CA SER A 12 1.60 -8.85 -0.85
C SER A 12 0.61 -7.74 -0.49
N ILE A 13 0.78 -6.55 -1.09
CA ILE A 13 -0.09 -5.40 -0.85
C ILE A 13 -1.54 -5.71 -1.27
N LEU A 14 -1.73 -6.32 -2.45
CA LEU A 14 -3.05 -6.67 -2.95
C LEU A 14 -3.75 -7.66 -2.00
N ARG A 15 -3.04 -8.69 -1.55
CA ARG A 15 -3.59 -9.67 -0.60
C ARG A 15 -3.99 -9.05 0.74
N GLU A 16 -3.18 -8.13 1.27
CA GLU A 16 -3.52 -7.43 2.52
C GLU A 16 -4.70 -6.46 2.32
N ALA A 17 -4.79 -5.80 1.17
CA ALA A 17 -5.94 -4.94 0.83
C ALA A 17 -7.24 -5.76 0.68
N GLU A 18 -7.19 -6.90 0.00
CA GLU A 18 -8.33 -7.83 -0.13
C GLU A 18 -8.74 -8.44 1.23
N ALA A 19 -7.79 -8.65 2.14
CA ALA A 19 -8.07 -9.06 3.52
C ALA A 19 -8.69 -7.95 4.38
N GLY A 20 -8.91 -6.76 3.81
CA GLY A 20 -9.52 -5.62 4.50
C GLY A 20 -8.58 -4.84 5.40
N VAL A 21 -7.25 -5.00 5.24
CA VAL A 21 -6.28 -4.21 6.01
C VAL A 21 -6.44 -2.74 5.65
N PRO A 22 -6.63 -1.83 6.63
CA PRO A 22 -6.79 -0.41 6.37
C PRO A 22 -5.61 0.17 5.59
N ALA A 23 -5.89 1.08 4.66
CA ALA A 23 -4.86 1.76 3.86
C ALA A 23 -3.76 2.40 4.73
N ARG A 24 -4.11 2.91 5.93
CA ARG A 24 -3.16 3.47 6.89
C ARG A 24 -2.14 2.43 7.37
N GLU A 25 -2.56 1.20 7.62
CA GLU A 25 -1.67 0.12 8.02
C GLU A 25 -0.82 -0.38 6.86
N LEU A 26 -1.42 -0.47 5.65
CA LEU A 26 -0.68 -0.76 4.42
C LEU A 26 0.40 0.28 4.14
N CYS A 27 0.10 1.59 4.26
CA CYS A 27 1.08 2.66 4.10
C CYS A 27 2.22 2.61 5.12
N ARG A 28 1.93 2.17 6.36
CA ARG A 28 2.96 2.01 7.41
C ARG A 28 3.89 0.84 7.11
N LYS A 29 3.34 -0.29 6.66
CA LYS A 29 4.10 -1.50 6.31
C LYS A 29 4.87 -1.34 5.00
N HIS A 30 4.26 -0.68 4.03
CA HIS A 30 4.77 -0.48 2.68
C HIS A 30 4.95 1.02 2.45
N ALA A 31 6.09 1.56 2.89
CA ALA A 31 6.43 3.00 2.96
C ALA A 31 6.42 3.79 1.62
N ASN A 32 5.88 3.20 0.55
CA ASN A 32 5.79 3.77 -0.79
C ASN A 32 4.35 4.16 -1.18
N PHE A 33 3.33 3.81 -0.40
CA PHE A 33 2.02 4.44 -0.55
C PHE A 33 2.10 5.87 -0.01
N ARG A 34 2.03 6.87 -0.90
CA ARG A 34 1.76 8.25 -0.47
C ARG A 34 0.36 8.26 0.14
N CYS A 35 0.29 8.17 1.46
CA CYS A 35 -0.95 8.12 2.25
C CYS A 35 -1.64 9.51 2.30
N HIS A 36 -1.83 10.16 1.16
CA HIS A 36 -2.56 11.44 1.06
C HIS A 36 -4.08 11.27 1.20
N VAL A 37 -4.58 10.06 1.49
CA VAL A 37 -6.01 9.74 1.60
C VAL A 37 -6.61 10.13 2.96
N LEU A 38 -5.93 10.99 3.74
CA LEU A 38 -6.39 11.47 5.05
C LEU A 38 -6.79 12.96 5.07
N HIS A 39 -6.95 13.62 3.92
CA HIS A 39 -7.37 15.03 3.85
C HIS A 39 -8.73 15.29 3.19
N LEU A 40 -9.53 14.25 2.94
CA LEU A 40 -10.92 14.41 2.48
C LEU A 40 -11.82 13.67 3.46
N ALA A 41 -11.91 14.23 4.67
CA ALA A 41 -13.11 14.12 5.49
C ALA A 41 -14.10 15.20 5.01
#